data_AF-A0A143BJE7-F1
#
_entry.id   AF-A0A143BJE7-F1
#
_cell.length_a   1.000
_cell.length_b   1.000
_cell.length_c   1.000
_cell.angle_alpha   90.00
_cell.angle_beta   90.00
_cell.angle_gamma   90.00
#
_symmetry.space_group_name_H-M   'P 1'
#
loop_
_entity.id
_entity.type
_entity.pdbx_description
1 polymer ?
#
loop_
_entity_poly.entity_id
_entity_poly.type
_entity_poly.pdbx_seq_one_letter_code
_entity_poly.pdbx_strand_id
1 'polypeptide(L)'
;MSVDVHEVTELAGYQTVFRQLIQKSVEERRGSMDMGFDFHRGWNGGWRCRVTAPSGAALDFALLLLEGVTPVAVPVPMPQGWRSRGVAAADGRRLTSTSDGALELISTP
;
A
#
# COMPACT_ATOMS: atom_id res chain seq x y z
N MET A 1 -9.38 -14.26 -6.58
CA MET A 1 -10.32 -13.40 -7.34
C MET A 1 -9.62 -12.08 -7.51
N SER A 2 -9.26 -11.76 -8.75
CA SER A 2 -8.62 -10.49 -9.09
C SER A 2 -9.57 -9.34 -8.74
N VAL A 3 -9.01 -8.28 -8.18
CA VAL A 3 -9.76 -7.07 -7.86
C VAL A 3 -9.49 -5.97 -8.87
N ASP A 4 -10.49 -5.12 -9.08
CA ASP A 4 -10.34 -3.92 -9.89
C ASP A 4 -9.66 -2.82 -9.07
N VAL A 5 -8.56 -2.27 -9.59
CA VAL A 5 -7.79 -1.20 -8.94
C VAL A 5 -7.49 -0.06 -9.90
N HIS A 6 -7.65 1.15 -9.39
CA HIS A 6 -7.44 2.38 -10.15
C HIS A 6 -6.31 3.18 -9.54
N GLU A 7 -5.55 3.87 -10.38
CA GLU A 7 -4.57 4.83 -9.88
C GLU A 7 -5.27 6.04 -9.25
N VAL A 8 -4.72 6.52 -8.13
CA VAL A 8 -5.17 7.78 -7.55
C VAL A 8 -4.79 8.92 -8.51
N THR A 9 -5.75 9.74 -8.90
CA THR A 9 -5.50 10.93 -9.73
C THR A 9 -5.28 12.17 -8.89
N GLU A 10 -5.98 12.32 -7.76
CA GLU A 10 -5.86 13.44 -6.82
C GLU A 10 -5.54 12.93 -5.40
N LEU A 11 -4.39 13.35 -4.86
CA LEU A 11 -3.93 12.87 -3.55
C LEU A 11 -4.56 13.61 -2.37
N ALA A 12 -4.95 14.87 -2.55
CA ALA A 12 -5.34 15.76 -1.45
C ALA A 12 -6.46 15.19 -0.57
N GLY A 13 -7.44 14.49 -1.16
CA GLY A 13 -8.54 13.84 -0.42
C GLY A 13 -8.16 12.56 0.33
N TYR A 14 -7.02 11.94 0.01
CA TYR A 14 -6.65 10.61 0.51
C TYR A 14 -5.32 10.56 1.26
N GLN A 15 -4.53 11.64 1.25
CA GLN A 15 -3.16 11.62 1.77
C GLN A 15 -3.07 11.13 3.21
N THR A 16 -3.97 11.62 4.09
CA THR A 16 -4.03 11.19 5.49
C THR A 16 -4.38 9.72 5.62
N VAL A 17 -5.33 9.23 4.83
CA VAL A 17 -5.76 7.82 4.83
C VAL A 17 -4.62 6.92 4.38
N PHE A 18 -3.93 7.28 3.29
CA PHE A 18 -2.78 6.51 2.81
C PHE A 18 -1.65 6.48 3.82
N ARG A 19 -1.34 7.60 4.47
CA ARG A 19 -0.33 7.63 5.53
C ARG A 19 -0.66 6.64 6.65
N GLN A 20 -1.91 6.65 7.13
CA GLN A 20 -2.37 5.75 8.18
C GLN A 20 -2.30 4.27 7.76
N LEU A 21 -2.74 3.96 6.53
CA LEU A 21 -2.68 2.60 5.98
C LEU A 21 -1.24 2.08 5.87
N ILE A 22 -0.34 2.91 5.37
CA ILE A 22 1.07 2.58 5.24
C ILE A 22 1.69 2.37 6.62
N GLN A 23 1.49 3.32 7.53
CA GLN A 23 1.99 3.25 8.90
C GLN A 23 1.54 1.94 9.57
N LYS A 24 0.23 1.67 9.59
CA LYS A 24 -0.31 0.44 10.17
C LYS A 24 0.28 -0.81 9.52
N SER A 25 0.41 -0.83 8.19
CA SER A 25 0.93 -1.99 7.47
C SER A 25 2.41 -2.28 7.79
N VAL A 26 3.22 -1.24 8.01
CA VAL A 26 4.62 -1.37 8.44
C VAL A 26 4.70 -1.79 9.90
N GLU A 27 3.94 -1.13 10.79
CA GLU A 27 3.94 -1.39 12.23
C GLU A 27 3.46 -2.79 12.59
N GLU A 28 2.44 -3.31 11.90
CA GLU A 28 1.97 -4.70 12.04
C GLU A 28 3.08 -5.75 11.82
N ARG A 29 4.17 -5.37 11.14
CA ARG A 29 5.27 -6.28 10.77
C ARG A 29 6.58 -5.99 11.46
N ARG A 30 6.82 -4.72 11.80
CA ARG A 30 8.11 -4.27 12.36
C ARG A 30 7.98 -3.65 13.75
N GLY A 31 6.76 -3.53 14.28
CA GLY A 31 6.48 -2.77 15.48
C GLY A 31 6.44 -1.26 15.22
N SER A 32 6.05 -0.52 16.25
CA SER A 32 6.00 0.96 16.23
C SER A 32 7.38 1.53 15.96
N MET A 33 7.48 2.48 15.02
CA MET A 33 8.71 3.20 14.71
C MET A 33 8.44 4.54 14.05
N ASP A 34 9.38 5.48 14.20
CA ASP A 34 9.33 6.75 13.49
C ASP A 34 9.58 6.53 11.99
N MET A 35 8.73 7.12 11.14
CA MET A 35 8.79 6.94 9.69
C MET A 35 8.71 8.29 8.97
N GLY A 36 9.57 8.47 7.98
CA GLY A 36 9.42 9.52 6.97
C GLY A 36 8.48 9.07 5.86
N PHE A 37 7.63 9.98 5.37
CA PHE A 37 6.69 9.72 4.27
C PHE A 37 6.89 10.78 3.19
N ASP A 38 7.20 10.34 1.97
CA ASP A 38 7.41 11.21 0.81
C ASP A 38 6.47 10.81 -0.33
N PHE A 39 5.46 11.65 -0.56
CA PHE A 39 4.43 11.43 -1.58
C PHE A 39 4.85 12.07 -2.89
N HIS A 40 4.91 11.28 -3.96
CA HIS A 40 5.38 11.73 -5.26
C HIS A 40 4.65 11.01 -6.40
N ARG A 41 4.75 11.58 -7.61
CA ARG A 41 4.26 10.94 -8.83
C ARG A 41 5.28 9.92 -9.34
N GLY A 42 4.82 8.71 -9.62
CA GLY A 42 5.57 7.72 -10.38
C GLY A 42 5.66 8.09 -11.85
N TRP A 43 6.62 7.48 -12.55
CA TRP A 43 6.82 7.64 -13.99
C TRP A 43 5.60 7.26 -14.84
N ASN A 44 4.76 6.35 -14.34
CA ASN A 44 3.52 5.93 -14.97
C ASN A 44 2.33 6.88 -14.71
N GLY A 45 2.54 7.97 -13.97
CA GLY A 45 1.50 8.94 -13.61
C GLY A 45 0.79 8.66 -12.28
N GLY A 46 0.85 7.43 -11.76
CA GLY A 46 0.25 7.06 -10.49
C GLY A 46 0.94 7.70 -9.28
N TRP A 47 0.19 7.91 -8.19
CA TRP A 47 0.79 8.36 -6.93
C TRP A 47 1.52 7.23 -6.21
N ARG A 48 2.64 7.59 -5.59
CA ARG A 48 3.46 6.71 -4.76
C ARG A 48 3.81 7.40 -3.45
N CYS A 49 4.16 6.60 -2.46
CA CYS A 49 4.72 7.07 -1.20
C CYS A 49 5.99 6.29 -0.90
N ARG A 50 7.13 6.99 -0.78
CA ARG A 50 8.35 6.43 -0.23
C ARG A 50 8.32 6.53 1.28
N VAL A 51 8.54 5.41 1.95
CA VAL A 51 8.66 5.34 3.40
C VAL A 51 10.10 5.10 3.77
N THR A 52 10.64 5.91 4.66
CA THR A 52 12.03 5.77 5.14
C THR A 52 12.03 5.51 6.64
N ALA A 53 12.69 4.44 7.06
CA ALA A 53 12.91 4.09 8.46
C ALA A 53 14.13 4.85 9.03
N PRO A 54 14.29 4.93 10.37
CA PRO A 54 15.41 5.65 10.98
C PRO A 54 16.78 5.03 10.66
N SER A 55 16.80 3.73 10.33
CA SER A 55 17.99 3.04 9.85
C SER A 55 18.44 3.44 8.45
N GLY A 56 17.65 4.28 7.75
CA GLY A 56 17.87 4.64 6.34
C GLY A 56 17.28 3.63 5.35
N ALA A 57 16.71 2.51 5.82
CA ALA A 57 16.00 1.58 4.96
C ALA A 57 14.74 2.25 4.37
N ALA A 58 14.47 2.04 3.08
CA ALA A 58 13.33 2.62 2.39
C ALA A 58 12.46 1.57 1.69
N LEU A 59 11.16 1.85 1.59
CA LEU A 59 10.19 1.04 0.87
C LEU A 59 9.19 1.94 0.15
N ASP A 60 8.96 1.66 -1.14
CA ASP A 60 7.99 2.40 -1.95
C ASP A 60 6.63 1.71 -1.96
N PHE A 61 5.57 2.51 -1.88
CA PHE A 61 4.18 2.09 -1.95
C PHE A 61 3.50 2.72 -3.17
N ALA A 62 2.76 1.93 -3.94
CA ALA A 62 1.78 2.43 -4.90
C ALA A 62 0.47 2.75 -4.17
N LEU A 63 -0.14 3.89 -4.50
CA LEU A 63 -1.39 4.35 -3.92
C LEU A 63 -2.52 4.14 -4.93
N LEU A 64 -3.49 3.30 -4.56
CA LEU A 64 -4.54 2.84 -5.45
C LEU A 64 -5.91 2.99 -4.79
N LEU A 65 -6.95 2.95 -5.62
CA LEU A 65 -8.34 2.85 -5.22
C LEU A 65 -8.89 1.49 -5.67
N LEU A 66 -9.21 0.64 -4.70
CA LEU A 66 -9.95 -0.59 -4.90
C LEU A 66 -11.41 -0.24 -5.27
N GLU A 67 -11.89 -0.84 -6.37
CA GLU A 67 -13.24 -0.58 -6.91
C GLU A 67 -13.51 0.92 -7.13
N GLY A 68 -12.45 1.70 -7.39
CA GLY A 68 -12.51 3.13 -7.68
C GLY A 68 -12.74 4.04 -6.47
N VAL A 69 -12.96 3.50 -5.26
CA VAL A 69 -13.32 4.33 -4.09
C VAL A 69 -12.54 4.01 -2.81
N THR A 70 -12.07 2.78 -2.63
CA THR A 70 -11.47 2.34 -1.36
C THR A 70 -9.94 2.45 -1.42
N PRO A 71 -9.32 3.31 -0.59
CA PRO A 71 -7.86 3.44 -0.57
C PRO A 71 -7.15 2.15 -0.18
N VAL A 72 -6.09 1.81 -0.92
CA VAL A 72 -5.13 0.77 -0.58
C VAL A 72 -3.70 1.23 -0.92
N ALA A 73 -2.77 0.98 -0.01
CA ALA A 73 -1.34 1.22 -0.24
C ALA A 73 -0.60 -0.11 -0.36
N VAL A 74 0.00 -0.35 -1.52
CA VAL A 74 0.65 -1.63 -1.84
C VAL A 74 2.16 -1.41 -1.96
N PRO A 75 3.02 -2.15 -1.22
CA PRO A 75 4.46 -2.04 -1.41
C PRO A 75 4.88 -2.60 -2.76
N VAL A 76 5.87 -1.97 -3.39
CA VAL A 76 6.33 -2.34 -4.73
C VAL A 76 7.87 -2.43 -4.76
N PRO A 77 8.45 -3.61 -5.03
CA PRO A 77 7.78 -4.90 -5.15
C PRO A 77 7.22 -5.36 -3.78
N MET A 78 6.16 -6.18 -3.80
CA MET A 78 5.59 -6.69 -2.54
C MET A 78 6.57 -7.68 -1.87
N PRO A 79 7.04 -7.43 -0.63
CA PRO A 79 7.94 -8.35 0.05
C PRO A 79 7.26 -9.70 0.36
N GLN A 80 8.04 -10.79 0.43
CA GLN A 80 7.49 -12.13 0.66
C GLN A 80 6.66 -12.23 1.96
N GLY A 81 7.14 -11.63 3.05
CA GLY A 81 6.39 -11.59 4.33
C GLY A 81 5.10 -10.77 4.28
N TRP A 82 4.91 -9.95 3.23
CA TRP A 82 3.65 -9.26 2.99
C TRP A 82 2.70 -10.13 2.17
N ARG A 83 3.19 -10.93 1.22
CA ARG A 83 2.34 -11.78 0.37
C ARG A 83 1.48 -12.77 1.17
N SER A 84 1.98 -13.28 2.30
CA SER A 84 1.25 -14.25 3.12
C SER A 84 0.15 -13.63 4.00
N ARG A 85 0.27 -12.36 4.38
CA ARG A 85 -0.68 -11.65 5.26
C ARG A 85 -1.49 -10.56 4.56
N GLY A 86 -1.05 -10.15 3.38
CA GLY A 86 -1.61 -9.06 2.58
C GLY A 86 -1.47 -7.68 3.21
N VAL A 87 -1.82 -6.67 2.42
CA VAL A 87 -2.01 -5.29 2.87
C VAL A 87 -3.47 -5.02 3.15
N ALA A 88 -3.74 -4.25 4.19
CA ALA A 88 -5.11 -3.82 4.47
C ALA A 88 -5.49 -2.67 3.53
N ALA A 89 -6.69 -2.76 2.95
CA ALA A 89 -7.41 -1.62 2.41
C ALA A 89 -8.13 -0.86 3.53
N ALA A 90 -8.60 0.36 3.24
CA ALA A 90 -9.30 1.20 4.19
C ALA A 90 -10.58 0.58 4.77
N ASP A 91 -11.23 -0.32 4.03
CA ASP A 91 -12.44 -1.04 4.46
C ASP A 91 -12.15 -2.34 5.24
N GLY A 92 -10.88 -2.62 5.52
CA GLY A 92 -10.45 -3.80 6.27
C GLY A 92 -10.23 -5.05 5.41
N ARG A 93 -10.60 -5.05 4.12
CA ARG A 93 -10.23 -6.14 3.20
C ARG A 93 -8.71 -6.24 3.10
N ARG A 94 -8.19 -7.46 2.92
CA ARG A 94 -6.75 -7.69 2.76
C ARG A 94 -6.45 -8.13 1.34
N LEU A 95 -5.43 -7.50 0.75
CA LEU A 95 -5.00 -7.77 -0.61
C LEU A 95 -3.58 -8.31 -0.64
N THR A 96 -3.33 -9.31 -1.47
CA THR A 96 -1.99 -9.78 -1.79
C THR A 96 -1.68 -9.51 -3.25
N SER A 97 -0.40 -9.56 -3.60
CA SER A 97 0.05 -9.46 -4.98
C SER A 97 0.53 -10.82 -5.46
N THR A 98 0.02 -11.23 -6.61
CA THR A 98 0.41 -12.44 -7.34
C THR A 98 1.81 -12.29 -7.97
N SER A 99 2.32 -13.38 -8.55
CA SER A 99 3.65 -13.37 -9.20
C SER A 99 3.74 -12.47 -10.43
N ASP A 100 2.62 -12.24 -11.12
CA ASP A 100 2.47 -11.36 -12.27
C ASP A 100 2.11 -9.91 -11.88
N GLY A 101 2.01 -9.61 -10.57
CA GLY A 101 1.78 -8.26 -10.05
C GLY A 101 0.31 -7.85 -9.95
N ALA A 102 -0.64 -8.72 -10.31
CA ALA A 102 -2.05 -8.51 -10.05
C ALA A 102 -2.35 -8.48 -8.54
N LEU A 103 -3.45 -7.84 -8.15
CA LEU A 103 -3.92 -7.79 -6.78
C LEU A 103 -5.13 -8.71 -6.59
N GLU A 104 -5.12 -9.47 -5.49
CA GLU A 104 -6.19 -10.39 -5.15
C GLU A 104 -6.57 -10.25 -3.68
N LEU A 105 -7.85 -10.50 -3.37
CA LEU A 105 -8.29 -10.63 -1.98
C LEU A 105 -7.70 -11.87 -1.34
N ILE A 106 -7.20 -11.72 -0.12
CA ILE A 106 -6.91 -12.86 0.75
C ILE A 106 -8.27 -13.34 1.26
N SER A 107 -8.70 -14.50 0.80
CA SER A 107 -9.78 -15.24 1.46
C SER A 107 -9.33 -15.54 2.88
N THR A 108 -9.92 -14.88 3.87
CA THR A 108 -9.80 -15.31 5.26
C THR A 108 -10.30 -16.76 5.34
N PRO A 109 -9.56 -17.68 5.99
CA PRO A 109 -10.07 -19.01 6.27
C PRO A 109 -11.31 -18.97 7.18
#